data_AF-X1EN51-F1
#
_entry.id   AF-X1EN51-F1
#
_cell.length_a   1.000
_cell.length_b   1.000
_cell.length_c   1.000
_cell.angle_alpha   90.00
_cell.angle_beta   90.00
_cell.angle_gamma   90.00
#
_symmetry.space_group_name_H-M   'P 1'
#
loop_
_entity.id
_entity.type
_entity.pdbx_description
1 polymer ?
#
loop_
_entity_poly.entity_id
_entity_poly.type
_entity_poly.pdbx_seq_one_letter_code
_entity_poly.pdbx_strand_id
1 'polypeptide(L)'
;MKLLLTLAGFKNSKVGKEFLKLIDKPVSEIKVIFVPTAARTKEELFYVDKSKKELLNVGIHAQDIKTLDLDHKISFEEVDGFDVIYVCGGNTFYLLHKIREA
;
A
#
# COMPACT_ATOMS: atom_id res chain seq x y z
N MET A 1 -7.38 -16.02 -1.10
CA MET A 1 -7.18 -14.56 -1.09
C MET A 1 -6.86 -14.13 0.33
N LYS A 2 -5.81 -13.32 0.55
CA LYS A 2 -5.39 -12.83 1.85
C LYS A 2 -5.68 -11.33 1.92
N LEU A 3 -6.34 -10.84 2.97
CA LEU A 3 -6.69 -9.42 3.15
C LEU A 3 -6.34 -8.98 4.57
N LEU A 4 -5.81 -7.76 4.69
CA LEU A 4 -5.55 -7.10 5.96
C LEU A 4 -6.17 -5.69 5.92
N LEU A 5 -7.26 -5.50 6.67
CA LEU A 5 -7.95 -4.21 6.76
C LEU A 5 -7.54 -3.51 8.05
N THR A 6 -7.14 -2.24 7.95
CA THR A 6 -6.61 -1.48 9.06
C THR A 6 -7.21 -0.08 9.08
N LEU A 7 -7.41 0.49 10.27
CA LEU A 7 -7.90 1.87 10.41
C LEU A 7 -6.79 2.91 10.15
N ALA A 8 -5.54 2.61 10.53
CA ALA A 8 -4.45 3.59 10.54
C ALA A 8 -3.09 2.92 10.25
N GLY A 9 -3.03 2.11 9.19
CA GLY A 9 -1.83 1.40 8.79
C GLY A 9 -1.27 0.52 9.91
N PHE A 10 0.02 0.63 10.17
CA PHE A 10 0.74 -0.13 11.19
C PHE A 10 1.02 0.69 12.46
N LYS A 11 0.20 1.72 12.76
CA LYS A 11 0.31 2.50 14.00
C LYS A 11 0.45 1.60 15.24
N ASN A 12 -0.23 0.46 15.25
CA ASN A 12 0.02 -0.63 16.18
C ASN A 12 1.02 -1.62 15.55
N SER A 13 2.22 -1.76 16.14
CA SER A 13 3.28 -2.62 15.63
C SER A 13 2.90 -4.10 15.50
N LYS A 14 1.86 -4.56 16.22
CA LYS A 14 1.30 -5.91 16.03
C LYS A 14 0.74 -6.10 14.63
N VAL A 15 0.15 -5.07 14.03
CA VAL A 15 -0.39 -5.12 12.66
C VAL A 15 0.71 -5.36 11.65
N GLY A 16 1.87 -4.68 11.79
CA GLY A 16 3.03 -4.93 10.94
C GLY A 16 3.55 -6.37 11.05
N LYS A 17 3.50 -6.98 12.23
CA LYS A 17 3.85 -8.40 12.41
C LYS A 17 2.84 -9.34 11.73
N GLU A 18 1.55 -9.08 11.88
CA GLU A 18 0.51 -9.86 11.19
C GLU A 18 0.57 -9.69 9.67
N PHE A 19 0.92 -8.50 9.19
CA PHE A 19 1.19 -8.23 7.77
C PHE A 19 2.29 -9.14 7.22
N LEU A 20 3.44 -9.23 7.89
CA LEU A 20 4.55 -10.09 7.45
C LEU A 20 4.16 -11.58 7.50
N LYS A 21 3.49 -12.02 8.57
CA LYS A 21 3.00 -13.40 8.69
C LYS A 21 2.01 -13.75 7.58
N LEU A 22 1.18 -12.80 7.17
CA LEU A 22 0.20 -13.01 6.12
C LEU A 22 0.88 -13.26 4.77
N ILE A 23 1.97 -12.57 4.45
CA ILE A 23 2.67 -12.73 3.17
C ILE A 23 3.43 -14.05 3.10
N ASP A 24 3.99 -14.49 4.23
CA ASP A 24 4.72 -15.77 4.36
C ASP A 24 5.94 -15.86 3.41
N LYS A 25 6.73 -14.78 3.39
CA LYS A 25 7.99 -14.66 2.65
C LYS A 25 9.05 -13.93 3.49
N PRO A 26 10.35 -14.13 3.21
CA PRO A 26 11.40 -13.31 3.79
C PRO A 26 11.15 -11.83 3.50
N VAL A 27 11.19 -10.98 4.53
CA VAL A 27 10.82 -9.56 4.40
C VAL A 27 11.64 -8.82 3.33
N SER A 28 12.90 -9.22 3.15
CA SER A 28 13.83 -8.67 2.16
C SER A 28 13.48 -9.00 0.70
N GLU A 29 12.53 -9.91 0.46
CA GLU A 29 12.10 -10.33 -0.88
C GLU A 29 10.70 -9.80 -1.23
N ILE A 30 10.01 -9.14 -0.29
CA ILE A 30 8.63 -8.69 -0.47
C ILE A 30 8.61 -7.43 -1.32
N LYS A 31 7.86 -7.47 -2.42
CA LYS A 31 7.61 -6.32 -3.30
C LYS A 31 6.20 -5.78 -3.11
N VAL A 32 6.09 -4.46 -2.96
CA VAL A 32 4.85 -3.76 -2.65
C VAL A 32 4.49 -2.75 -3.73
N ILE A 33 3.29 -2.88 -4.30
CA ILE A 33 2.60 -1.78 -4.97
C ILE A 33 1.95 -0.92 -3.90
N PHE A 34 2.32 0.36 -3.84
CA PHE A 34 1.82 1.33 -2.89
C PHE A 34 0.92 2.35 -3.61
N VAL A 35 -0.37 2.34 -3.28
CA VAL A 35 -1.41 3.12 -3.96
C VAL A 35 -1.88 4.27 -3.06
N PRO A 36 -1.39 5.51 -3.25
CA PRO A 36 -1.74 6.65 -2.41
C PRO A 36 -2.98 7.41 -2.92
N THR A 37 -3.55 7.00 -4.05
CA THR A 37 -4.53 7.76 -4.85
C THR A 37 -5.74 8.31 -4.09
N ALA A 38 -6.15 7.67 -3.00
CA ALA A 38 -7.26 8.16 -2.18
C ALA A 38 -6.96 9.52 -1.52
N ALA A 39 -5.69 9.82 -1.20
CA ALA A 39 -5.28 11.02 -0.48
C ALA A 39 -5.24 12.25 -1.41
N ARG A 40 -5.88 13.36 -1.00
CA ARG A 40 -6.00 14.58 -1.82
C ARG A 40 -5.67 15.86 -1.05
N THR A 41 -5.70 15.80 0.28
CA THR A 41 -5.41 16.91 1.18
C THR A 41 -4.05 16.74 1.83
N LYS A 42 -3.48 17.84 2.36
CA LYS A 42 -2.20 17.79 3.09
C LYS A 42 -2.25 16.85 4.29
N GLU A 43 -3.38 16.79 4.98
CA GLU A 43 -3.56 15.90 6.13
C GLU A 43 -3.58 14.42 5.71
N GLU A 44 -4.27 14.08 4.63
CA GLU A 44 -4.27 12.70 4.12
C GLU A 44 -2.87 12.28 3.63
N LEU A 45 -2.17 13.17 2.92
CA LEU A 45 -0.80 12.94 2.44
C LEU A 45 0.19 12.70 3.59
N PHE A 46 -0.01 13.36 4.74
CA PHE A 46 0.77 13.09 5.94
C PHE A 46 0.64 11.62 6.40
N TYR A 47 -0.56 11.03 6.30
CA TYR A 47 -0.77 9.61 6.63
C TYR A 47 -0.22 8.66 5.55
N VAL A 48 -0.20 9.07 4.28
CA VAL A 48 0.48 8.34 3.21
C VAL A 48 1.97 8.21 3.52
N ASP A 49 2.65 9.32 3.83
CA ASP A 49 4.08 9.31 4.17
C ASP A 49 4.36 8.44 5.40
N LYS A 50 3.46 8.49 6.40
CA LYS A 50 3.55 7.65 7.59
C LYS A 50 3.43 6.16 7.25
N SER A 51 2.47 5.80 6.39
CA SER A 51 2.25 4.41 5.96
C SER A 51 3.46 3.87 5.19
N LYS A 52 4.08 4.71 4.35
CA LYS A 52 5.33 4.35 3.65
C LYS A 52 6.49 4.11 4.62
N LYS A 53 6.65 4.98 5.64
CA LYS A 53 7.66 4.78 6.70
C LYS A 53 7.40 3.51 7.51
N GLU A 54 6.13 3.17 7.75
CA GLU A 54 5.76 1.95 8.45
C GLU A 54 6.16 0.69 7.68
N LEU A 55 6.04 0.67 6.34
CA LEU A 55 6.56 -0.40 5.49
C LEU A 55 8.08 -0.54 5.60
N LEU A 56 8.81 0.58 5.58
CA LEU A 56 10.27 0.58 5.77
C LEU A 56 10.65 0.04 7.16
N ASN A 57 9.93 0.45 8.20
CA ASN A 57 10.19 0.05 9.58
C ASN A 57 9.96 -1.44 9.85
N VAL A 58 9.09 -2.10 9.08
CA VAL A 58 8.91 -3.56 9.17
C VAL A 58 9.96 -4.34 8.38
N GLY A 59 10.84 -3.65 7.63
CA GLY A 59 11.98 -4.23 6.93
C GLY A 59 11.85 -4.31 5.41
N ILE A 60 10.79 -3.77 4.81
CA ILE A 60 10.66 -3.69 3.35
C ILE A 60 11.65 -2.65 2.83
N HIS A 61 12.44 -2.98 1.83
CA HIS A 61 13.39 -2.02 1.26
C HIS A 61 12.68 -0.98 0.39
N ALA A 62 13.18 0.25 0.39
CA ALA A 62 12.59 1.34 -0.40
C ALA A 62 12.53 1.04 -1.91
N GLN A 63 13.51 0.30 -2.44
CA GLN A 63 13.57 -0.11 -3.84
C GLN A 63 12.49 -1.12 -4.24
N ASP A 64 11.94 -1.85 -3.26
CA ASP A 64 10.90 -2.87 -3.46
C ASP A 64 9.48 -2.28 -3.26
N ILE A 65 9.38 -0.97 -2.99
CA ILE A 65 8.10 -0.24 -2.89
C ILE A 65 7.91 0.61 -4.15
N LYS A 66 7.07 0.14 -5.07
CA LYS A 66 6.65 0.90 -6.25
C LYS A 66 5.40 1.70 -5.91
N THR A 67 5.47 3.03 -6.04
CA THR A 67 4.26 3.87 -5.95
C THR A 67 3.52 3.84 -7.28
N LEU A 68 2.21 3.61 -7.24
CA LEU A 68 1.35 3.55 -8.43
C LEU A 68 0.06 4.31 -8.14
N ASP A 69 -0.22 5.32 -8.97
CA ASP A 69 -1.46 6.08 -8.92
C ASP A 69 -2.47 5.54 -9.93
N LEU A 70 -3.75 5.52 -9.55
CA LEU A 70 -4.85 5.05 -10.41
C LEU A 70 -5.35 6.17 -11.33
N ASP A 71 -4.43 6.88 -11.99
CA ASP A 71 -4.73 8.01 -12.90
C ASP A 71 -4.82 7.60 -14.38
N HIS A 72 -4.51 6.35 -14.70
CA HIS A 72 -4.59 5.74 -16.01
C HIS A 72 -5.08 4.28 -15.91
N LYS A 73 -5.31 3.64 -17.06
CA LYS A 73 -5.62 2.21 -17.10
C LYS A 73 -4.43 1.38 -16.68
N ILE A 74 -4.58 0.58 -15.64
CA ILE A 74 -3.48 -0.22 -15.09
C ILE A 74 -3.36 -1.52 -15.88
N SER A 75 -2.19 -1.72 -16.47
CA SER A 75 -1.85 -2.95 -17.17
C SER A 75 -1.43 -4.05 -16.18
N PHE A 76 -1.57 -5.31 -16.58
CA PHE A 76 -1.16 -6.44 -15.73
C PHE A 76 0.35 -6.39 -15.46
N GLU A 77 1.13 -6.00 -16.45
CA GLU A 77 2.59 -5.89 -16.40
C GLU A 77 3.08 -4.89 -15.35
N GLU A 78 2.27 -3.89 -15.00
CA GLU A 78 2.63 -2.90 -13.98
C GLU A 78 2.56 -3.43 -12.55
N VAL A 79 1.72 -4.44 -12.33
CA VAL A 79 1.49 -5.07 -11.03
C VAL A 79 2.04 -6.49 -10.96
N ASP A 80 2.44 -7.06 -12.09
CA ASP A 80 3.03 -8.40 -12.17
C ASP A 80 4.34 -8.48 -11.38
N GLY A 81 4.55 -9.62 -10.73
CA GLY A 81 5.74 -9.87 -9.90
C GLY A 81 5.76 -9.14 -8.55
N PHE A 82 4.67 -8.47 -8.14
CA PHE A 82 4.51 -7.90 -6.79
C PHE A 82 3.72 -8.82 -5.86
N ASP A 83 4.03 -8.76 -4.56
CA ASP A 83 3.42 -9.62 -3.55
C ASP A 83 2.22 -8.98 -2.86
N VAL A 84 2.22 -7.65 -2.80
CA VAL A 84 1.27 -6.85 -2.01
C VAL A 84 0.80 -5.66 -2.81
N ILE A 85 -0.51 -5.41 -2.79
CA ILE A 85 -1.10 -4.12 -3.14
C ILE A 85 -1.53 -3.45 -1.82
N TYR A 86 -0.83 -2.39 -1.43
CA TYR A 86 -1.12 -1.58 -0.26
C TYR A 86 -1.89 -0.34 -0.71
N VAL A 87 -3.18 -0.26 -0.37
CA VAL A 87 -4.02 0.91 -0.68
C VAL A 87 -4.11 1.82 0.54
N CYS A 88 -3.69 3.08 0.39
CA CYS A 88 -3.70 4.06 1.46
C CYS A 88 -5.10 4.59 1.76
N GLY A 89 -5.27 5.14 2.96
CA GLY A 89 -6.45 5.90 3.35
C GLY A 89 -6.56 7.25 2.62
N GLY A 90 -7.73 7.87 2.73
CA GLY A 90 -8.07 9.14 2.10
C GLY A 90 -9.55 9.18 1.74
N ASN A 91 -9.89 9.81 0.62
CA ASN A 91 -11.27 9.90 0.15
C ASN A 91 -11.71 8.61 -0.58
N THR A 92 -12.58 7.82 0.07
CA THR A 92 -13.07 6.54 -0.45
C THR A 92 -13.89 6.67 -1.73
N PHE A 93 -14.70 7.74 -1.87
CA PHE A 93 -15.50 7.96 -3.09
C PHE A 93 -14.61 8.24 -4.29
N TYR A 94 -13.56 9.05 -4.10
CA TYR A 94 -12.57 9.32 -5.14
C TYR A 94 -11.78 8.07 -5.51
N LEU A 95 -11.32 7.30 -4.53
CA LEU A 95 -10.65 6.03 -4.77
C LEU A 95 -11.51 5.08 -5.61
N LEU A 96 -12.78 4.89 -5.23
CA LEU A 96 -13.71 4.04 -5.98
C LEU A 96 -13.96 4.55 -7.40
N HIS A 97 -14.05 5.86 -7.59
CA HIS A 97 -14.16 6.46 -8.91
C HIS A 97 -12.93 6.15 -9.77
N LYS A 98 -11.71 6.36 -9.25
CA LYS A 98 -10.46 6.07 -9.97
C LYS A 98 -10.29 4.57 -10.28
N ILE A 99 -10.64 3.67 -9.35
CA ILE A 99 -10.63 2.22 -9.59
C ILE A 99 -11.55 1.82 -10.76
N ARG A 100 -12.67 2.52 -10.97
CA ARG A 100 -13.59 2.22 -12.08
C ARG A 100 -13.12 2.74 -13.43
N GLU A 101 -12.22 3.72 -13.44
CA GLU A 101 -11.62 4.28 -14.66
C GLU A 101 -10.32 3.58 -15.07
N ALA A 102 -9.63 3.03 -14.07
CA ALA A 102 -8.37 2.31 -14.18
C ALA A 102 -8.49 0.93 -14.84
#